data_AF-A0A7X0A4B3-F1
#
_entry.id   AF-A0A7X0A4B3-F1
#
_cell.length_a   1.000
_cell.length_b   1.000
_cell.length_c   1.000
_cell.angle_alpha   90.00
_cell.angle_beta   90.00
_cell.angle_gamma   90.00
#
_symmetry.space_group_name_H-M   'P 1'
#
loop_
_entity.id
_entity.type
_entity.pdbx_description
1 polymer ?
#
loop_
_entity_poly.entity_id
_entity_poly.type
_entity_poly.pdbx_seq_one_letter_code
_entity_poly.pdbx_strand_id
1 'polypeptide(L)'
;MISTKVKAAKIFAAFFFCISTLNVLAQTKTGTVAVDRSSPKIVNIVNFIRLLEPRDPAITEDVLYQTVVKQVEIMKKYHLGGTFLLQYDALMDKRYQKLLSALPKGSFEIGAWWEIPQPMAENAGLKWRGRYPWDWRANIGFSTGYTPKEREKLIDVYFRDFKKIFGYYPKSVASWFIDAYSLNYMYQKYHIVASANCKDQYGTDGYTLWGGYWNQAYYPSKINSYMPAQNAQNQIPVPIFRMLGSDPIRQYDNGLGTTRQGVVTLEPVYKFGGGDSTWVNWFFKSFTGDRALGFNYTQAGQENSFTWDAMAKGLELQMPLIAKLQHEHKVRVETMEQSGRWFKQNYKVTPATSFTVSKDIEGSNLKTVWYNSRYYRVNMLWEADGLRIRDIHLFDEKFPSVYEKQVATSNECTFFTLPLVDGYIWSKPGNIAGMRLKAVLEGKDVLLKGGDPIFTNTGKNSMHISWPLTTVNGSLEIDLTEKQLKIKLKSKTAYNWFFDLSAAPGAQLPFKNISPNRLDCRFETTNYNVKPIKGTFSKPDNRSVFRLNPQVDELVLNLGDVVTK
;
A
#
# COMPACT_ATOMS: atom_id res chain seq x y z
N MET A 1 -93.51 11.91 16.38
CA MET A 1 -93.99 13.20 16.90
C MET A 1 -92.94 14.26 16.54
N ILE A 2 -93.25 15.06 15.51
CA ILE A 2 -93.42 16.54 15.60
C ILE A 2 -92.08 17.23 15.93
N SER A 3 -91.32 17.62 14.90
CA SER A 3 -91.12 19.01 14.41
C SER A 3 -89.94 19.69 15.12
N THR A 4 -89.09 20.56 14.56
CA THR A 4 -89.19 21.45 13.39
C THR A 4 -87.77 21.99 13.06
N LYS A 5 -87.39 21.94 11.78
CA LYS A 5 -86.79 22.99 10.92
C LYS A 5 -85.67 23.93 11.47
N VAL A 6 -84.43 23.89 10.92
CA VAL A 6 -83.87 24.65 9.73
C VAL A 6 -83.38 26.06 10.13
N LYS A 7 -82.10 26.49 10.00
CA LYS A 7 -81.24 26.88 8.84
C LYS A 7 -79.94 27.46 9.48
N ALA A 8 -78.72 27.53 8.93
CA ALA A 8 -78.17 27.60 7.58
C ALA A 8 -76.66 27.17 7.64
N ALA A 9 -76.19 26.28 6.76
CA ALA A 9 -75.46 26.55 5.49
C ALA A 9 -73.94 26.77 5.74
N LYS A 10 -72.99 26.02 5.18
CA LYS A 10 -72.63 25.77 3.76
C LYS A 10 -71.22 25.10 3.85
N ILE A 11 -70.77 24.07 3.12
CA ILE A 11 -70.54 23.97 1.67
C ILE A 11 -70.16 22.51 1.33
N PHE A 12 -70.88 21.96 0.36
CA PHE A 12 -70.57 20.95 -0.67
C PHE A 12 -69.29 20.09 -0.57
N ALA A 13 -69.51 18.77 -0.50
CA ALA A 13 -68.70 17.75 -1.14
C ALA A 13 -69.65 16.75 -1.82
N ALA A 14 -69.52 16.55 -3.13
CA ALA A 14 -70.23 15.52 -3.87
C ALA A 14 -69.26 14.77 -4.78
N PHE A 15 -69.26 13.45 -4.59
CA PHE A 15 -68.63 12.43 -5.40
C PHE A 15 -69.15 12.47 -6.85
N PHE A 16 -68.28 12.21 -7.83
CA PHE A 16 -68.68 11.44 -9.01
C PHE A 16 -67.48 10.71 -9.64
N PHE A 17 -67.74 9.45 -9.99
CA PHE A 17 -66.97 8.56 -10.86
C PHE A 17 -66.77 9.18 -12.25
N CYS A 18 -65.60 9.01 -12.89
CA CYS A 18 -65.43 8.40 -14.22
C CYS A 18 -64.11 8.74 -14.95
N ILE A 19 -63.64 7.74 -15.70
CA ILE A 19 -62.90 7.79 -16.97
C ILE A 19 -61.37 8.00 -16.95
N SER A 20 -60.71 6.90 -17.33
CA SER A 20 -59.38 6.77 -17.89
C SER A 20 -59.18 7.56 -19.19
N THR A 21 -58.11 8.36 -19.28
CA THR A 21 -57.17 8.44 -20.42
C THR A 21 -56.06 9.48 -20.13
N LEU A 22 -54.87 9.24 -20.72
CA LEU A 22 -53.68 10.13 -20.83
C LEU A 22 -52.82 10.27 -19.54
N ASN A 23 -51.49 10.12 -19.52
CA ASN A 23 -50.46 10.14 -20.55
C ASN A 23 -49.30 9.20 -20.14
N VAL A 24 -48.81 8.39 -21.09
CA VAL A 24 -47.52 7.72 -20.97
C VAL A 24 -46.43 8.76 -21.18
N LEU A 25 -45.82 9.22 -20.09
CA LEU A 25 -44.50 9.85 -20.12
C LEU A 25 -43.49 8.76 -19.75
N ALA A 26 -42.79 8.26 -20.77
CA ALA A 26 -41.61 7.44 -20.60
C ALA A 26 -40.57 8.25 -19.83
N GLN A 27 -40.48 8.05 -18.52
CA GLN A 27 -39.30 8.42 -17.76
C GLN A 27 -38.18 7.47 -18.17
N THR A 28 -37.30 7.98 -19.03
CA THR A 28 -35.95 7.48 -19.20
C THR A 28 -35.34 7.30 -17.81
N LYS A 29 -35.07 6.05 -17.43
CA LYS A 29 -34.20 5.70 -16.30
C LYS A 29 -32.81 6.26 -16.61
N THR A 30 -32.59 7.52 -16.32
CA THR A 30 -31.25 8.02 -16.04
C THR A 30 -30.76 7.23 -14.84
N GLY A 31 -29.79 6.36 -15.09
CA GLY A 31 -29.14 5.59 -14.06
C GLY A 31 -28.62 6.55 -13.00
N THR A 32 -29.28 6.57 -11.85
CA THR A 32 -28.71 7.13 -10.63
C THR A 32 -27.42 6.38 -10.38
N VAL A 33 -26.30 7.00 -10.73
CA VAL A 33 -24.97 6.65 -10.25
C VAL A 33 -25.12 6.56 -8.75
N ALA A 34 -25.01 5.35 -8.20
CA ALA A 34 -25.02 5.15 -6.77
C ALA A 34 -23.96 6.08 -6.19
N VAL A 35 -24.41 7.02 -5.34
CA VAL A 35 -23.53 7.93 -4.61
C VAL A 35 -22.52 7.05 -3.87
N ASP A 36 -21.27 7.10 -4.34
CA ASP A 36 -20.15 6.44 -3.71
C ASP A 36 -20.09 6.94 -2.26
N ARG A 37 -20.42 6.08 -1.29
CA ARG A 37 -20.12 6.39 0.11
C ARG A 37 -18.61 6.57 0.15
N SER A 38 -18.14 7.82 0.28
CA SER A 38 -16.74 8.18 0.11
C SER A 38 -15.84 7.15 0.81
N SER A 39 -15.07 6.40 0.02
CA SER A 39 -14.14 5.39 0.55
C SER A 39 -13.24 6.02 1.61
N PRO A 40 -13.05 5.40 2.79
CA PRO A 40 -12.40 6.05 3.91
C PRO A 40 -10.95 6.40 3.58
N LYS A 41 -10.50 7.54 4.09
CA LYS A 41 -9.11 8.00 4.03
C LYS A 41 -8.56 7.94 5.45
N ILE A 42 -7.67 6.99 5.71
CA ILE A 42 -7.21 6.65 7.07
C ILE A 42 -5.78 7.14 7.27
N VAL A 43 -5.55 7.83 8.37
CA VAL A 43 -4.21 8.19 8.85
C VAL A 43 -3.96 7.45 10.16
N ASN A 44 -2.90 6.64 10.22
CA ASN A 44 -2.38 6.16 11.49
C ASN A 44 -1.16 6.99 11.85
N ILE A 45 -1.21 7.67 13.00
CA ILE A 45 -0.02 8.29 13.58
C ILE A 45 0.65 7.24 14.44
N VAL A 46 1.78 6.71 13.96
CA VAL A 46 2.52 5.61 14.59
C VAL A 46 3.92 6.10 14.92
N ASN A 47 4.27 6.05 16.20
CA ASN A 47 5.61 6.33 16.70
C ASN A 47 6.16 5.05 17.32
N PHE A 48 7.38 4.66 16.95
CA PHE A 48 8.02 3.45 17.45
C PHE A 48 9.27 3.80 18.25
N ILE A 49 9.45 3.11 19.37
CA ILE A 49 10.29 3.57 20.47
C ILE A 49 11.34 2.52 20.75
N ARG A 50 12.61 2.92 20.68
CA ARG A 50 13.76 2.17 21.19
C ARG A 50 14.29 2.83 22.46
N LEU A 51 14.96 2.05 23.32
CA LEU A 51 15.61 2.59 24.50
C LEU A 51 16.98 3.19 24.17
N LEU A 52 17.67 2.66 23.16
CA LEU A 52 19.05 3.00 22.85
C LEU A 52 19.31 3.17 21.34
N GLU A 53 20.31 3.98 21.00
CA GLU A 53 20.78 4.21 19.63
C GLU A 53 22.32 4.13 19.58
N PRO A 54 22.90 2.95 19.31
CA PRO A 54 24.34 2.75 19.44
C PRO A 54 25.15 3.30 18.26
N ARG A 55 24.49 3.79 17.20
CA ARG A 55 25.19 4.39 16.03
C ARG A 55 25.69 5.80 16.30
N ASP A 56 25.09 6.50 17.26
CA ASP A 56 25.45 7.86 17.61
C ASP A 56 25.43 8.06 19.14
N PRO A 57 26.60 8.25 19.79
CA PRO A 57 26.66 8.41 21.24
C PRO A 57 25.98 9.69 21.76
N ALA A 58 25.69 10.67 20.89
CA ALA A 58 24.94 11.86 21.27
C ALA A 58 23.45 11.54 21.53
N ILE A 59 22.94 10.43 20.97
CA ILE A 59 21.56 9.99 21.13
C ILE A 59 21.47 9.11 22.38
N THR A 60 21.41 9.78 23.54
CA THR A 60 21.27 9.11 24.84
C THR A 60 19.84 8.60 25.08
N GLU A 61 19.66 7.74 26.07
CA GLU A 61 18.32 7.30 26.48
C GLU A 61 17.41 8.47 26.90
N ASP A 62 17.97 9.55 27.46
CA ASP A 62 17.20 10.75 27.79
C ASP A 62 16.77 11.50 26.53
N VAL A 63 17.65 11.67 25.54
CA VAL A 63 17.28 12.26 24.23
C VAL A 63 16.16 11.47 23.57
N LEU A 64 16.25 10.15 23.58
CA LEU A 64 15.22 9.24 23.05
C LEU A 64 13.90 9.38 23.82
N TYR A 65 13.95 9.47 25.14
CA TYR A 65 12.78 9.65 25.98
C TYR A 65 12.12 11.02 25.77
N GLN A 66 12.90 12.11 25.79
CA GLN A 66 12.41 13.47 25.54
C GLN A 66 11.81 13.61 24.13
N THR A 67 12.35 12.89 23.15
CA THR A 67 11.75 12.84 21.81
C THR A 67 10.31 12.32 21.85
N VAL A 68 10.05 11.23 22.58
CA VAL A 68 8.69 10.70 22.75
C VAL A 68 7.81 11.67 23.55
N VAL A 69 8.34 12.34 24.57
CA VAL A 69 7.62 13.40 25.29
C VAL A 69 7.15 14.49 24.32
N LYS A 70 8.02 14.96 23.42
CA LYS A 70 7.67 15.97 22.40
C LYS A 70 6.67 15.46 21.37
N GLN A 71 6.77 14.21 20.93
CA GLN A 71 5.76 13.58 20.08
C GLN A 71 4.39 13.52 20.79
N VAL A 72 4.35 13.21 22.08
CA VAL A 72 3.12 13.25 22.88
C VAL A 72 2.58 14.68 22.99
N GLU A 73 3.43 15.66 23.30
CA GLU A 73 3.04 17.07 23.43
C GLU A 73 2.37 17.61 22.16
N ILE A 74 2.99 17.40 20.99
CA ILE A 74 2.45 17.92 19.73
C ILE A 74 1.15 17.22 19.32
N MET A 75 1.03 15.90 19.55
CA MET A 75 -0.22 15.19 19.30
C MET A 75 -1.34 15.68 20.22
N LYS A 76 -1.07 15.89 21.52
CA LYS A 76 -2.03 16.46 22.47
C LYS A 76 -2.44 17.89 22.10
N LYS A 77 -1.49 18.73 21.67
CA LYS A 77 -1.74 20.10 21.21
C LYS A 77 -2.79 20.16 20.11
N TYR A 78 -2.80 19.18 19.21
CA TYR A 78 -3.73 19.12 18.09
C TYR A 78 -4.88 18.11 18.27
N HIS A 79 -5.06 17.58 19.47
CA HIS A 79 -6.11 16.60 19.80
C HIS A 79 -6.08 15.34 18.91
N LEU A 80 -4.89 14.92 18.51
CA LEU A 80 -4.67 13.75 17.66
C LEU A 80 -4.35 12.51 18.50
N GLY A 81 -5.06 11.42 18.23
CA GLY A 81 -4.74 10.08 18.75
C GLY A 81 -3.67 9.39 17.91
N GLY A 82 -3.18 8.25 18.39
CA GLY A 82 -2.22 7.43 17.64
C GLY A 82 -1.66 6.25 18.43
N THR A 83 -0.67 5.59 17.85
CA THR A 83 -0.11 4.33 18.36
C THR A 83 1.35 4.52 18.73
N PHE A 84 1.72 4.14 19.94
CA PHE A 84 3.11 4.05 20.38
C PHE A 84 3.51 2.58 20.46
N LEU A 85 4.52 2.18 19.68
CA LEU A 85 5.01 0.81 19.60
C LEU A 85 6.34 0.71 20.33
N LEU A 86 6.43 -0.13 21.36
CA LEU A 86 7.62 -0.25 22.20
C LEU A 86 8.52 -1.40 21.75
N GLN A 87 9.80 -1.16 21.52
CA GLN A 87 10.80 -2.23 21.51
C GLN A 87 10.90 -2.82 22.92
N TYR A 88 11.33 -4.08 23.04
CA TYR A 88 11.33 -4.76 24.34
C TYR A 88 12.14 -4.03 25.43
N ASP A 89 13.27 -3.43 25.09
CA ASP A 89 14.06 -2.63 26.04
C ASP A 89 13.29 -1.36 26.50
N ALA A 90 12.66 -0.63 25.59
CA ALA A 90 11.81 0.51 25.90
C ALA A 90 10.56 0.11 26.70
N LEU A 91 10.00 -1.07 26.43
CA LEU A 91 8.90 -1.66 27.20
C LEU A 91 9.29 -1.82 28.68
N MET A 92 10.53 -2.18 28.98
CA MET A 92 11.02 -2.39 30.35
C MET A 92 11.33 -1.09 31.11
N ASP A 93 11.47 0.04 30.42
CA ASP A 93 11.78 1.33 31.04
C ASP A 93 10.54 1.97 31.69
N LYS A 94 10.64 2.25 33.00
CA LYS A 94 9.54 2.81 33.81
C LYS A 94 9.09 4.20 33.36
N ARG A 95 9.96 4.98 32.72
CA ARG A 95 9.63 6.32 32.21
C ARG A 95 8.62 6.21 31.06
N TYR A 96 8.86 5.33 30.09
CA TYR A 96 7.91 5.07 29.00
C TYR A 96 6.61 4.46 29.52
N GLN A 97 6.69 3.49 30.44
CA GLN A 97 5.50 2.91 31.07
C GLN A 97 4.62 3.97 31.71
N LYS A 98 5.22 4.89 32.50
CA LYS A 98 4.51 5.99 33.17
C LYS A 98 3.93 6.99 32.16
N LEU A 99 4.75 7.45 31.20
CA LEU A 99 4.34 8.43 30.20
C LEU A 99 3.15 7.93 29.38
N LEU A 100 3.25 6.72 28.83
CA LEU A 100 2.25 6.20 27.90
C LEU A 100 0.98 5.72 28.64
N SER A 101 1.11 5.15 29.85
CA SER A 101 -0.08 4.74 30.64
C SER A 101 -0.94 5.92 31.08
N ALA A 102 -0.37 7.14 31.13
CA ALA A 102 -1.11 8.35 31.44
C ALA A 102 -1.95 8.89 30.26
N LEU A 103 -1.80 8.33 29.05
CA LEU A 103 -2.54 8.76 27.87
C LEU A 103 -3.96 8.16 27.85
N PRO A 104 -4.97 8.87 27.31
CA PRO A 104 -6.33 8.34 27.19
C PRO A 104 -6.41 7.11 26.28
N LYS A 105 -6.76 5.94 26.84
CA LYS A 105 -6.85 4.66 26.11
C LYS A 105 -7.80 4.66 24.91
N GLY A 106 -8.77 5.57 24.86
CA GLY A 106 -9.69 5.70 23.71
C GLY A 106 -9.07 6.41 22.51
N SER A 107 -7.99 7.16 22.71
CA SER A 107 -7.30 7.94 21.67
C SER A 107 -5.90 7.42 21.38
N PHE A 108 -5.26 6.77 22.35
CA PHE A 108 -3.91 6.26 22.23
C PHE A 108 -3.83 4.76 22.47
N GLU A 109 -3.07 4.09 21.62
CA GLU A 109 -2.73 2.67 21.74
C GLU A 109 -1.27 2.50 22.15
N ILE A 110 -1.00 1.53 23.03
CA ILE A 110 0.34 1.02 23.30
C ILE A 110 0.43 -0.37 22.65
N GLY A 111 1.35 -0.54 21.71
CA GLY A 111 1.58 -1.79 21.00
C GLY A 111 3.05 -2.20 21.01
N ALA A 112 3.40 -3.17 20.17
CA ALA A 112 4.75 -3.72 20.12
C ALA A 112 5.53 -3.29 18.87
N TRP A 113 6.76 -2.81 19.08
CA TRP A 113 7.75 -2.70 18.03
C TRP A 113 8.63 -3.96 18.05
N TRP A 114 8.49 -4.79 17.03
CA TRP A 114 9.04 -6.13 16.94
C TRP A 114 10.43 -6.11 16.30
N GLU A 115 11.40 -5.72 17.11
CA GLU A 115 12.83 -5.94 16.91
C GLU A 115 13.39 -6.63 18.16
N ILE A 116 14.50 -7.34 18.02
CA ILE A 116 15.05 -8.21 19.06
C ILE A 116 16.28 -7.57 19.70
N PRO A 117 16.15 -6.89 20.84
CA PRO A 117 17.30 -6.42 21.62
C PRO A 117 17.83 -7.53 22.54
N GLN A 118 19.07 -7.37 23.01
CA GLN A 118 19.76 -8.25 23.96
C GLN A 118 18.90 -8.65 25.18
N PRO A 119 18.30 -7.72 25.95
CA PRO A 119 17.54 -8.09 27.15
C PRO A 119 16.34 -9.00 26.85
N MET A 120 15.78 -8.94 25.64
CA MET A 120 14.71 -9.84 25.22
C MET A 120 15.24 -11.24 24.92
N ALA A 121 16.34 -11.31 24.15
CA ALA A 121 16.97 -12.58 23.78
C ALA A 121 17.44 -13.36 25.01
N GLU A 122 18.10 -12.69 25.95
CA GLU A 122 18.60 -13.31 27.18
C GLU A 122 17.46 -13.78 28.10
N ASN A 123 16.39 -12.99 28.22
CA ASN A 123 15.20 -13.40 28.97
C ASN A 123 14.45 -14.58 28.32
N ALA A 124 14.57 -14.75 26.99
CA ALA A 124 14.11 -15.94 26.28
C ALA A 124 15.05 -17.15 26.43
N GLY A 125 16.13 -17.02 27.21
CA GLY A 125 17.14 -18.05 27.39
C GLY A 125 18.00 -18.26 26.14
N LEU A 126 18.08 -17.26 25.26
CA LEU A 126 18.91 -17.29 24.06
C LEU A 126 20.20 -16.52 24.30
N LYS A 127 21.30 -16.97 23.68
CA LYS A 127 22.56 -16.24 23.70
C LYS A 127 22.46 -15.02 22.79
N TRP A 128 22.76 -13.84 23.31
CA TRP A 128 22.90 -12.64 22.49
C TRP A 128 24.10 -12.75 21.54
N ARG A 129 23.91 -12.28 20.31
CA ARG A 129 24.90 -12.36 19.22
C ARG A 129 25.28 -11.00 18.64
N GLY A 130 24.68 -9.92 19.15
CA GLY A 130 24.89 -8.56 18.66
C GLY A 130 26.15 -7.92 19.22
N ARG A 131 26.57 -6.86 18.54
CA ARG A 131 27.73 -6.02 18.93
C ARG A 131 27.38 -5.05 20.06
N TYR A 132 26.10 -4.70 20.17
CA TYR A 132 25.54 -3.75 21.12
C TYR A 132 24.27 -4.35 21.75
N PRO A 133 23.72 -3.77 22.83
CA PRO A 133 22.48 -4.25 23.43
C PRO A 133 21.24 -4.20 22.54
N TRP A 134 21.28 -3.41 21.46
CA TRP A 134 20.44 -3.60 20.28
C TRP A 134 21.31 -3.49 19.04
N ASP A 135 21.20 -4.45 18.12
CA ASP A 135 21.98 -4.49 16.89
C ASP A 135 21.04 -4.53 15.70
N TRP A 136 21.10 -3.49 14.86
CA TRP A 136 20.24 -3.32 13.69
C TRP A 136 20.54 -4.30 12.55
N ARG A 137 21.56 -5.17 12.69
CA ARG A 137 21.86 -6.16 11.65
C ARG A 137 20.74 -7.16 11.46
N ALA A 138 20.40 -7.47 10.21
CA ALA A 138 19.18 -8.23 9.91
C ALA A 138 19.11 -9.62 10.56
N ASN A 139 20.24 -10.34 10.63
CA ASN A 139 20.36 -11.64 11.30
C ASN A 139 20.35 -11.60 12.84
N ILE A 140 20.24 -10.42 13.44
CA ILE A 140 20.33 -10.22 14.89
C ILE A 140 19.10 -9.48 15.41
N GLY A 141 18.80 -8.31 14.83
CA GLY A 141 17.72 -7.42 15.25
C GLY A 141 16.33 -7.82 14.77
N PHE A 142 16.20 -8.73 13.81
CA PHE A 142 14.91 -9.23 13.33
C PHE A 142 14.69 -10.71 13.65
N SER A 143 13.41 -11.12 13.75
CA SER A 143 13.02 -12.51 13.99
C SER A 143 13.52 -13.47 12.92
N THR A 144 13.76 -13.00 11.70
CA THR A 144 14.33 -13.80 10.61
C THR A 144 15.70 -14.39 10.93
N GLY A 145 16.48 -13.77 11.81
CA GLY A 145 17.75 -14.31 12.30
C GLY A 145 17.64 -15.48 13.28
N TYR A 146 16.43 -15.82 13.71
CA TYR A 146 16.16 -16.86 14.70
C TYR A 146 15.37 -18.01 14.06
N THR A 147 15.57 -19.22 14.56
CA THR A 147 14.80 -20.40 14.15
C THR A 147 13.33 -20.25 14.59
N PRO A 148 12.37 -20.95 13.95
CA PRO A 148 10.96 -20.88 14.34
C PRO A 148 10.72 -21.08 15.86
N LYS A 149 11.36 -22.08 16.48
CA LYS A 149 11.24 -22.30 17.93
C LYS A 149 11.82 -21.17 18.79
N GLU A 150 12.90 -20.55 18.35
CA GLU A 150 13.46 -19.37 19.03
C GLU A 150 12.54 -18.16 18.89
N ARG A 151 11.92 -17.96 17.71
CA ARG A 151 10.89 -16.92 17.48
C ARG A 151 9.73 -17.08 18.45
N GLU A 152 9.21 -18.30 18.65
CA GLU A 152 8.13 -18.56 19.62
C GLU A 152 8.51 -18.12 21.05
N LYS A 153 9.72 -18.49 21.51
CA LYS A 153 10.22 -18.10 22.84
C LYS A 153 10.33 -16.58 23.00
N LEU A 154 10.87 -15.91 21.99
CA LEU A 154 11.00 -14.46 21.94
C LEU A 154 9.62 -13.80 22.04
N ILE A 155 8.64 -14.29 21.27
CA ILE A 155 7.27 -13.77 21.29
C ILE A 155 6.65 -13.97 22.66
N ASP A 156 6.79 -15.16 23.24
CA ASP A 156 6.23 -15.48 24.54
C ASP A 156 6.77 -14.59 25.66
N VAL A 157 8.07 -14.31 25.65
CA VAL A 157 8.70 -13.38 26.60
C VAL A 157 8.13 -11.98 26.46
N TYR A 158 8.09 -11.45 25.23
CA TYR A 158 7.58 -10.10 24.98
C TYR A 158 6.13 -9.96 25.47
N PHE A 159 5.26 -10.89 25.08
CA PHE A 159 3.84 -10.82 25.39
C PHE A 159 3.56 -11.06 26.89
N ARG A 160 4.30 -11.95 27.54
CA ARG A 160 4.24 -12.16 29.00
C ARG A 160 4.56 -10.86 29.73
N ASP A 161 5.68 -10.23 29.38
CA ASP A 161 6.16 -9.06 30.11
C ASP A 161 5.33 -7.81 29.80
N PHE A 162 4.87 -7.65 28.56
CA PHE A 162 3.89 -6.63 28.20
C PHE A 162 2.60 -6.77 29.03
N LYS A 163 2.05 -7.99 29.14
CA LYS A 163 0.85 -8.23 29.97
C LYS A 163 1.11 -7.96 31.46
N LYS A 164 2.29 -8.31 31.97
CA LYS A 164 2.67 -8.04 33.36
C LYS A 164 2.69 -6.53 33.65
N ILE A 165 3.12 -5.72 32.69
CA ILE A 165 3.26 -4.27 32.83
C ILE A 165 1.91 -3.56 32.64
N PHE A 166 1.19 -3.87 31.56
CA PHE A 166 -0.01 -3.11 31.16
C PHE A 166 -1.34 -3.81 31.50
N GLY A 167 -1.32 -5.08 31.91
CA GLY A 167 -2.49 -5.87 32.28
C GLY A 167 -3.23 -6.53 31.10
N TYR A 168 -2.77 -6.34 29.86
CA TYR A 168 -3.37 -6.90 28.64
C TYR A 168 -2.27 -7.25 27.63
N TYR A 169 -2.56 -8.07 26.61
CA TYR A 169 -1.64 -8.32 25.49
C TYR A 169 -1.74 -7.23 24.42
N PRO A 170 -0.62 -6.83 23.78
CA PRO A 170 -0.65 -5.81 22.73
C PRO A 170 -1.57 -6.25 21.60
N LYS A 171 -2.30 -5.30 21.01
CA LYS A 171 -3.26 -5.55 19.92
C LYS A 171 -2.65 -5.32 18.55
N SER A 172 -1.69 -4.41 18.46
CA SER A 172 -0.89 -4.16 17.26
C SER A 172 0.58 -4.49 17.48
N VAL A 173 1.19 -5.10 16.47
CA VAL A 173 2.63 -5.41 16.43
C VAL A 173 3.18 -4.96 15.08
N ALA A 174 4.21 -4.12 15.03
CA ALA A 174 4.85 -3.77 13.76
C ALA A 174 6.35 -4.02 13.81
N SER A 175 6.94 -4.23 12.65
CA SER A 175 8.38 -4.32 12.46
C SER A 175 8.72 -3.78 11.09
N TRP A 176 9.94 -3.31 10.87
CA TRP A 176 10.40 -3.07 9.50
C TRP A 176 10.27 -4.32 8.62
N PHE A 177 10.59 -5.48 9.19
CA PHE A 177 10.60 -6.76 8.52
C PHE A 177 10.03 -7.86 9.43
N ILE A 178 8.79 -8.29 9.16
CA ILE A 178 8.11 -9.33 9.95
C ILE A 178 7.86 -10.57 9.10
N ASP A 179 8.28 -11.74 9.56
CA ASP A 179 8.06 -13.03 8.88
C ASP A 179 6.68 -13.63 9.15
N ALA A 180 6.20 -14.46 8.22
CA ALA A 180 4.87 -15.06 8.28
C ALA A 180 4.68 -15.98 9.48
N TYR A 181 5.73 -16.73 9.86
CA TYR A 181 5.66 -17.66 10.98
C TYR A 181 5.45 -16.92 12.30
N SER A 182 6.27 -15.90 12.59
CA SER A 182 6.12 -15.06 13.79
C SER A 182 4.75 -14.39 13.85
N LEU A 183 4.31 -13.79 12.73
CA LEU A 183 3.01 -13.12 12.66
C LEU A 183 1.84 -14.09 12.91
N ASN A 184 1.89 -15.28 12.31
CA ASN A 184 0.86 -16.29 12.52
C ASN A 184 0.86 -16.79 13.97
N TYR A 185 2.03 -16.99 14.59
CA TYR A 185 2.12 -17.39 16.00
C TYR A 185 1.50 -16.35 16.93
N MET A 186 1.84 -15.07 16.74
CA MET A 186 1.24 -13.95 17.49
C MET A 186 -0.28 -13.91 17.34
N TYR A 187 -0.79 -14.18 16.13
CA TYR A 187 -2.23 -14.25 15.90
C TYR A 187 -2.89 -15.43 16.61
N GLN A 188 -2.36 -16.66 16.41
CA GLN A 188 -2.97 -17.88 16.93
C GLN A 188 -2.98 -17.91 18.46
N LYS A 189 -1.88 -17.47 19.09
CA LYS A 189 -1.71 -17.55 20.54
C LYS A 189 -2.18 -16.30 21.28
N TYR A 190 -1.91 -15.12 20.73
CA TYR A 190 -2.13 -13.83 21.43
C TYR A 190 -3.24 -12.96 20.82
N HIS A 191 -3.79 -13.37 19.68
CA HIS A 191 -4.92 -12.72 19.03
C HIS A 191 -4.70 -11.23 18.74
N ILE A 192 -3.50 -10.89 18.26
CA ILE A 192 -3.23 -9.57 17.68
C ILE A 192 -4.21 -9.30 16.53
N VAL A 193 -4.52 -8.02 16.29
CA VAL A 193 -5.56 -7.61 15.33
C VAL A 193 -5.03 -6.73 14.20
N ALA A 194 -3.82 -6.20 14.34
CA ALA A 194 -3.16 -5.41 13.31
C ALA A 194 -1.65 -5.66 13.30
N SER A 195 -1.05 -5.52 12.13
CA SER A 195 0.40 -5.46 11.95
C SER A 195 0.77 -4.34 10.99
N ALA A 196 2.05 -3.97 10.96
CA ALA A 196 2.58 -3.09 9.92
C ALA A 196 4.01 -3.46 9.54
N ASN A 197 4.41 -3.10 8.31
CA ASN A 197 5.77 -3.27 7.82
C ASN A 197 6.24 -2.13 6.93
N CYS A 198 7.55 -2.10 6.67
CA CYS A 198 8.18 -1.08 5.84
C CYS A 198 7.56 -1.06 4.44
N LYS A 199 7.44 0.13 3.83
CA LYS A 199 7.13 0.30 2.40
C LYS A 199 8.07 -0.49 1.49
N ASP A 200 7.80 -0.46 0.19
CA ASP A 200 8.78 -0.97 -0.76
C ASP A 200 10.07 -0.15 -0.69
N GLN A 201 11.19 -0.86 -0.66
CA GLN A 201 12.53 -0.29 -0.68
C GLN A 201 13.54 -1.32 -1.16
N TYR A 202 14.63 -0.82 -1.73
CA TYR A 202 15.68 -1.65 -2.28
C TYR A 202 17.03 -1.23 -1.70
N GLY A 203 17.66 -2.13 -0.91
CA GLY A 203 19.00 -1.93 -0.34
C GLY A 203 19.11 -0.91 0.79
N THR A 204 18.02 -0.24 1.16
CA THR A 204 17.99 0.76 2.25
C THR A 204 18.02 0.04 3.61
N ASP A 205 18.79 0.57 4.56
CA ASP A 205 18.90 0.06 5.96
C ASP A 205 19.26 -1.43 6.14
N GLY A 206 19.80 -2.08 5.10
CA GLY A 206 20.17 -3.49 5.14
C GLY A 206 18.99 -4.44 4.89
N TYR A 207 17.88 -3.96 4.35
CA TYR A 207 16.79 -4.85 3.93
C TYR A 207 16.08 -4.38 2.67
N THR A 208 15.70 -5.36 1.84
CA THR A 208 14.98 -5.16 0.59
C THR A 208 13.59 -5.75 0.71
N LEU A 209 12.56 -4.93 0.51
CA LEU A 209 11.19 -5.36 0.33
C LEU A 209 10.77 -4.84 -1.03
N TRP A 210 10.73 -5.72 -2.03
CA TRP A 210 10.50 -5.28 -3.41
C TRP A 210 9.45 -6.12 -4.14
N GLY A 211 8.39 -5.45 -4.63
CA GLY A 211 7.37 -6.12 -5.43
C GLY A 211 6.07 -6.46 -4.71
N GLY A 212 5.99 -6.27 -3.39
CA GLY A 212 4.86 -6.66 -2.54
C GLY A 212 3.62 -5.79 -2.71
N TYR A 213 2.62 -5.98 -1.84
CA TYR A 213 1.43 -5.10 -1.86
C TYR A 213 1.86 -3.64 -1.59
N TRP A 214 1.58 -2.72 -2.52
CA TRP A 214 2.31 -1.45 -2.55
C TRP A 214 1.99 -0.50 -1.37
N ASN A 215 0.69 -0.23 -1.12
CA ASN A 215 0.22 0.65 -0.04
C ASN A 215 -1.08 0.10 0.58
N GLN A 216 -1.70 0.80 1.53
CA GLN A 216 -2.87 0.36 2.28
C GLN A 216 -2.58 -0.86 3.16
N ALA A 217 -3.46 -1.88 3.13
CA ALA A 217 -3.32 -3.06 3.96
C ALA A 217 -3.81 -4.31 3.27
N TYR A 218 -3.23 -5.45 3.68
CA TYR A 218 -3.53 -6.76 3.10
C TYR A 218 -3.46 -7.85 4.18
N TYR A 219 -4.20 -8.93 4.00
CA TYR A 219 -3.96 -10.17 4.73
C TYR A 219 -2.83 -10.94 4.04
N PRO A 220 -1.71 -11.19 4.73
CA PRO A 220 -0.58 -11.89 4.15
C PRO A 220 -0.83 -13.40 3.98
N SER A 221 -0.06 -14.02 3.08
CA SER A 221 0.05 -15.49 3.00
C SER A 221 0.70 -16.05 4.27
N LYS A 222 0.25 -17.23 4.69
CA LYS A 222 0.81 -18.00 5.82
C LYS A 222 2.28 -18.38 5.66
N ILE A 223 2.79 -18.41 4.42
CA ILE A 223 4.18 -18.80 4.13
C ILE A 223 5.03 -17.65 3.57
N ASN A 224 4.42 -16.47 3.36
CA ASN A 224 5.11 -15.28 2.92
C ASN A 224 4.33 -14.02 3.31
N SER A 225 4.82 -13.32 4.33
CA SER A 225 4.17 -12.15 4.91
C SER A 225 4.21 -10.91 4.01
N TYR A 226 5.02 -10.92 2.95
CA TYR A 226 5.20 -9.75 2.10
C TYR A 226 4.15 -9.61 1.01
N MET A 227 3.41 -10.68 0.71
CA MET A 227 2.39 -10.69 -0.32
C MET A 227 1.04 -11.16 0.22
N PRO A 228 -0.07 -10.75 -0.41
CA PRO A 228 -1.40 -11.16 0.02
C PRO A 228 -1.65 -12.66 -0.20
N ALA A 229 -2.44 -13.25 0.69
CA ALA A 229 -3.07 -14.52 0.42
C ALA A 229 -4.20 -14.35 -0.61
N GLN A 230 -4.37 -15.36 -1.45
CA GLN A 230 -5.41 -15.40 -2.47
C GLN A 230 -6.74 -15.90 -1.89
N ASN A 231 -6.77 -16.54 -0.72
CA ASN A 231 -8.01 -16.93 -0.04
C ASN A 231 -7.87 -16.96 1.49
N ALA A 232 -9.00 -17.04 2.18
CA ALA A 232 -9.07 -16.98 3.64
C ALA A 232 -8.39 -18.17 4.34
N GLN A 233 -8.33 -19.32 3.70
CA GLN A 233 -7.73 -20.53 4.25
C GLN A 233 -6.20 -20.41 4.34
N ASN A 234 -5.60 -19.72 3.37
CA ASN A 234 -4.14 -19.53 3.28
C ASN A 234 -3.65 -18.18 3.83
N GLN A 235 -4.56 -17.35 4.34
CA GLN A 235 -4.21 -16.06 4.93
C GLN A 235 -3.92 -16.14 6.43
N ILE A 236 -3.01 -15.29 6.91
CA ILE A 236 -2.99 -14.91 8.33
C ILE A 236 -4.02 -13.79 8.47
N PRO A 237 -5.07 -13.95 9.30
CA PRO A 237 -6.18 -12.99 9.39
C PRO A 237 -5.84 -11.78 10.29
N VAL A 238 -4.65 -11.21 10.05
CA VAL A 238 -4.14 -9.97 10.62
C VAL A 238 -3.70 -9.09 9.46
N PRO A 239 -4.34 -7.93 9.24
CA PRO A 239 -3.92 -7.03 8.17
C PRO A 239 -2.54 -6.44 8.48
N ILE A 240 -1.67 -6.43 7.47
CA ILE A 240 -0.41 -5.68 7.48
C ILE A 240 -0.66 -4.35 6.79
N PHE A 241 -0.50 -3.24 7.52
CA PHE A 241 -0.54 -1.88 6.99
C PHE A 241 0.86 -1.45 6.50
N ARG A 242 0.93 -0.83 5.30
CA ARG A 242 2.20 -0.38 4.70
C ARG A 242 2.60 1.00 5.24
N MET A 243 3.76 1.10 5.89
CA MET A 243 4.17 2.33 6.59
C MET A 243 4.79 3.41 5.68
N LEU A 244 5.05 4.58 6.27
CA LEU A 244 5.86 5.70 5.79
C LEU A 244 5.25 6.59 4.69
N GLY A 245 4.02 6.34 4.23
CA GLY A 245 3.32 7.28 3.35
C GLY A 245 4.13 7.67 2.11
N SER A 246 4.58 6.69 1.34
CA SER A 246 5.44 6.87 0.16
C SER A 246 4.86 7.81 -0.89
N ASP A 247 5.71 8.61 -1.54
CA ASP A 247 5.32 9.37 -2.72
C ASP A 247 4.87 8.41 -3.86
N PRO A 248 3.63 8.50 -4.35
CA PRO A 248 3.10 7.61 -5.38
C PRO A 248 3.78 7.75 -6.74
N ILE A 249 4.44 8.88 -7.00
CA ILE A 249 5.10 9.22 -8.26
C ILE A 249 6.62 9.00 -8.14
N ARG A 250 7.27 9.66 -7.18
CA ARG A 250 8.73 9.84 -7.13
C ARG A 250 9.47 8.71 -6.44
N GLN A 251 8.90 8.11 -5.38
CA GLN A 251 9.60 7.10 -4.56
C GLN A 251 10.10 5.93 -5.44
N TYR A 252 9.26 5.47 -6.37
CA TYR A 252 9.56 4.28 -7.17
C TYR A 252 10.86 4.41 -7.97
N ASP A 253 11.04 5.54 -8.67
CA ASP A 253 12.21 5.79 -9.52
C ASP A 253 13.34 6.56 -8.77
N ASN A 254 13.27 6.71 -7.45
CA ASN A 254 14.25 7.50 -6.72
C ASN A 254 15.57 6.72 -6.53
N GLY A 255 16.64 7.19 -7.18
CA GLY A 255 17.94 6.51 -7.14
C GLY A 255 18.12 5.42 -8.21
N LEU A 256 17.46 5.54 -9.37
CA LEU A 256 17.69 4.60 -10.47
C LEU A 256 19.18 4.42 -10.80
N GLY A 257 19.62 3.16 -10.78
CA GLY A 257 21.01 2.78 -11.06
C GLY A 257 21.97 2.89 -9.87
N THR A 258 21.51 3.29 -8.69
CA THR A 258 22.32 3.24 -7.46
C THR A 258 22.13 1.91 -6.73
N THR A 259 22.95 1.66 -5.71
CA THR A 259 22.87 0.46 -4.87
C THR A 259 21.72 0.52 -3.84
N ARG A 260 21.13 1.71 -3.60
CA ARG A 260 20.08 1.93 -2.62
C ARG A 260 19.04 2.91 -3.12
N GLN A 261 17.77 2.53 -3.02
CA GLN A 261 16.66 3.44 -3.31
C GLN A 261 16.67 4.60 -2.32
N GLY A 262 16.52 5.83 -2.83
CA GLY A 262 16.33 6.95 -1.93
C GLY A 262 14.92 6.97 -1.32
N VAL A 263 14.67 7.97 -0.48
CA VAL A 263 13.48 8.01 0.39
C VAL A 263 12.73 9.32 0.18
N VAL A 264 11.50 9.20 -0.32
CA VAL A 264 10.52 10.28 -0.54
C VAL A 264 9.20 9.81 0.08
N THR A 265 9.05 10.14 1.36
CA THR A 265 8.01 9.61 2.26
C THR A 265 7.42 10.71 3.14
N LEU A 266 6.38 10.38 3.89
CA LEU A 266 5.80 11.26 4.91
C LEU A 266 6.65 11.35 6.18
N GLU A 267 7.77 10.64 6.26
CA GLU A 267 8.69 10.72 7.39
C GLU A 267 9.19 12.17 7.58
N PRO A 268 8.96 12.78 8.77
CA PRO A 268 9.18 14.21 9.02
C PRO A 268 10.62 14.69 8.87
N VAL A 269 11.59 13.78 8.91
CA VAL A 269 13.03 14.07 8.89
C VAL A 269 13.57 14.35 7.49
N TYR A 270 12.90 13.86 6.45
CA TYR A 270 13.41 14.00 5.08
C TYR A 270 13.05 15.35 4.48
N LYS A 271 14.08 16.09 4.08
CA LYS A 271 13.96 17.42 3.46
C LYS A 271 13.20 17.41 2.13
N PHE A 272 13.17 16.27 1.44
CA PHE A 272 12.49 16.09 0.14
C PHE A 272 11.37 15.07 0.31
N GLY A 273 10.38 15.42 1.15
CA GLY A 273 9.31 14.54 1.62
C GLY A 273 8.57 15.15 2.81
N GLY A 274 8.42 14.40 3.91
CA GLY A 274 7.66 14.80 5.09
C GLY A 274 8.17 16.03 5.84
N GLY A 275 9.40 16.49 5.57
CA GLY A 275 9.96 17.75 6.06
C GLY A 275 9.81 18.95 5.10
N ASP A 276 9.15 18.77 3.96
CA ASP A 276 8.88 19.80 2.95
C ASP A 276 7.38 20.19 2.92
N SER A 277 7.10 21.47 3.09
CA SER A 277 5.72 21.96 3.17
C SER A 277 4.97 21.82 1.83
N THR A 278 5.65 22.02 0.69
CA THR A 278 5.01 21.92 -0.63
C THR A 278 4.60 20.48 -0.89
N TRP A 279 5.50 19.54 -0.63
CA TRP A 279 5.27 18.12 -0.77
C TRP A 279 4.18 17.62 0.19
N VAL A 280 4.23 17.97 1.48
CA VAL A 280 3.22 17.54 2.47
C VAL A 280 1.83 18.03 2.08
N ASN A 281 1.68 19.29 1.68
CA ASN A 281 0.39 19.84 1.25
C ASN A 281 -0.11 19.15 -0.02
N TRP A 282 0.77 18.91 -1.00
CA TRP A 282 0.41 18.17 -2.22
C TRP A 282 0.00 16.72 -1.93
N PHE A 283 0.76 16.01 -1.10
CA PHE A 283 0.50 14.61 -0.75
C PHE A 283 -0.88 14.48 -0.10
N PHE A 284 -1.19 15.28 0.91
CA PHE A 284 -2.49 15.23 1.58
C PHE A 284 -3.65 15.70 0.70
N LYS A 285 -3.41 16.66 -0.21
CA LYS A 285 -4.40 17.08 -1.20
C LYS A 285 -4.75 15.93 -2.15
N SER A 286 -3.75 15.23 -2.68
CA SER A 286 -3.97 14.06 -3.55
C SER A 286 -4.59 12.91 -2.77
N PHE A 287 -4.08 12.61 -1.57
CA PHE A 287 -4.56 11.56 -0.68
C PHE A 287 -6.08 11.66 -0.41
N THR A 288 -6.55 12.88 -0.10
CA THR A 288 -7.95 13.15 0.24
C THR A 288 -8.84 13.45 -0.97
N GLY A 289 -8.32 14.14 -1.97
CA GLY A 289 -9.10 14.65 -3.11
C GLY A 289 -9.20 13.69 -4.30
N ASP A 290 -8.17 12.87 -4.53
CA ASP A 290 -8.15 11.97 -5.69
C ASP A 290 -8.89 10.66 -5.43
N ARG A 291 -9.35 10.05 -6.53
CA ARG A 291 -10.12 8.81 -6.48
C ARG A 291 -9.25 7.66 -5.97
N ALA A 292 -9.83 6.83 -5.13
CA ALA A 292 -9.22 5.61 -4.61
C ALA A 292 -10.26 4.50 -4.59
N LEU A 293 -9.86 3.27 -4.89
CA LEU A 293 -10.69 2.07 -4.76
C LEU A 293 -10.53 1.48 -3.36
N GLY A 294 -11.64 1.05 -2.75
CA GLY A 294 -11.66 0.40 -1.44
C GLY A 294 -11.47 1.36 -0.26
N PHE A 295 -10.26 1.86 -0.08
CA PHE A 295 -9.90 2.89 0.90
C PHE A 295 -8.52 3.48 0.57
N ASN A 296 -8.22 4.66 1.11
CA ASN A 296 -6.87 5.18 1.12
C ASN A 296 -6.29 5.15 2.53
N TYR A 297 -4.98 4.97 2.62
CA TYR A 297 -4.27 4.87 3.88
C TYR A 297 -2.87 5.46 3.79
N THR A 298 -2.43 6.11 4.86
CA THR A 298 -1.06 6.54 5.07
C THR A 298 -0.70 6.46 6.55
N GLN A 299 0.59 6.28 6.84
CA GLN A 299 1.13 6.37 8.19
C GLN A 299 1.96 7.66 8.31
N ALA A 300 1.70 8.41 9.37
CA ALA A 300 2.49 9.55 9.84
C ALA A 300 3.13 9.22 11.20
N GLY A 301 4.08 10.03 11.67
CA GLY A 301 4.89 9.73 12.86
C GLY A 301 6.25 9.14 12.52
N GLN A 302 7.11 8.94 13.52
CA GLN A 302 8.52 8.59 13.33
C GLN A 302 9.05 7.80 14.52
N GLU A 303 10.10 6.99 14.32
CA GLU A 303 10.88 6.49 15.45
C GLU A 303 11.59 7.59 16.24
N ASN A 304 11.68 7.38 17.54
CA ASN A 304 12.43 8.26 18.43
C ASN A 304 13.93 8.30 18.13
N SER A 305 14.49 7.26 17.49
CA SER A 305 15.92 7.19 17.11
C SER A 305 16.37 8.31 16.18
N PHE A 306 15.45 8.99 15.49
CA PHE A 306 15.79 10.18 14.69
C PHE A 306 15.88 11.47 15.49
N THR A 307 15.48 11.46 16.77
CA THR A 307 15.45 12.61 17.70
C THR A 307 14.47 13.73 17.34
N TRP A 308 14.03 14.48 18.35
CA TRP A 308 13.10 15.59 18.17
C TRP A 308 13.66 16.66 17.22
N ASP A 309 14.91 17.07 17.39
CA ASP A 309 15.50 18.17 16.63
C ASP A 309 15.46 17.95 15.12
N ALA A 310 15.64 16.69 14.67
CA ALA A 310 15.55 16.35 13.25
C ALA A 310 14.11 16.32 12.72
N MET A 311 13.14 15.87 13.54
CA MET A 311 11.75 15.65 13.10
C MET A 311 10.80 16.82 13.40
N ALA A 312 11.18 17.75 14.28
CA ALA A 312 10.31 18.81 14.79
C ALA A 312 9.64 19.59 13.66
N LYS A 313 10.45 20.07 12.70
CA LYS A 313 9.95 20.81 11.52
C LYS A 313 8.86 20.03 10.77
N GLY A 314 9.11 18.76 10.45
CA GLY A 314 8.16 17.94 9.71
C GLY A 314 6.86 17.70 10.49
N LEU A 315 6.97 17.39 11.78
CA LEU A 315 5.79 17.18 12.64
C LEU A 315 4.99 18.47 12.86
N GLU A 316 5.65 19.62 12.99
CA GLU A 316 5.01 20.94 13.09
C GLU A 316 4.25 21.34 11.82
N LEU A 317 4.64 20.81 10.66
CA LEU A 317 3.89 20.94 9.41
C LEU A 317 2.72 19.95 9.33
N GLN A 318 2.98 18.68 9.64
CA GLN A 318 2.04 17.59 9.40
C GLN A 318 0.88 17.55 10.40
N MET A 319 1.16 17.69 11.70
CA MET A 319 0.14 17.55 12.76
C MET A 319 -1.01 18.56 12.64
N PRO A 320 -0.79 19.88 12.48
CA PRO A 320 -1.90 20.81 12.28
C PRO A 320 -2.70 20.52 11.00
N LEU A 321 -2.03 20.08 9.93
CA LEU A 321 -2.71 19.73 8.68
C LEU A 321 -3.59 18.49 8.84
N ILE A 322 -3.09 17.44 9.49
CA ILE A 322 -3.86 16.22 9.78
C ILE A 322 -5.06 16.55 10.67
N ALA A 323 -4.88 17.36 11.72
CA ALA A 323 -5.97 17.79 12.60
C ALA A 323 -7.04 18.59 11.85
N LYS A 324 -6.62 19.52 10.98
CA LYS A 324 -7.55 20.25 10.11
C LYS A 324 -8.35 19.30 9.22
N LEU A 325 -7.69 18.36 8.55
CA LEU A 325 -8.36 17.39 7.68
C LEU A 325 -9.30 16.45 8.45
N GLN A 326 -8.96 16.11 9.69
CA GLN A 326 -9.82 15.32 10.57
C GLN A 326 -11.07 16.12 10.96
N HIS A 327 -10.92 17.39 11.35
CA HIS A 327 -12.02 18.29 11.68
C HIS A 327 -12.93 18.54 10.48
N GLU A 328 -12.37 18.62 9.27
CA GLU A 328 -13.13 18.71 8.02
C GLU A 328 -13.75 17.37 7.56
N HIS A 329 -13.62 16.29 8.35
CA HIS A 329 -14.07 14.93 8.04
C HIS A 329 -13.50 14.34 6.74
N LYS A 330 -12.37 14.88 6.26
CA LYS A 330 -11.67 14.39 5.06
C LYS A 330 -10.78 13.18 5.34
N VAL A 331 -10.35 13.02 6.60
CA VAL A 331 -9.60 11.84 7.05
C VAL A 331 -10.15 11.32 8.38
N ARG A 332 -9.97 10.02 8.61
CA ARG A 332 -10.08 9.41 9.94
C ARG A 332 -8.67 9.24 10.50
N VAL A 333 -8.44 9.76 11.69
CA VAL A 333 -7.19 9.49 12.43
C VAL A 333 -7.49 8.36 13.40
N GLU A 334 -6.85 7.21 13.18
CA GLU A 334 -7.12 5.96 13.90
C GLU A 334 -5.84 5.44 14.55
N THR A 335 -5.99 4.71 15.66
CA THR A 335 -4.94 3.79 16.15
C THR A 335 -4.82 2.58 15.22
N MET A 336 -3.71 1.86 15.29
CA MET A 336 -3.53 0.65 14.49
C MET A 336 -4.57 -0.42 14.84
N GLU A 337 -4.92 -0.57 16.12
CA GLU A 337 -5.95 -1.49 16.57
C GLU A 337 -7.32 -1.14 15.94
N GLN A 338 -7.69 0.14 15.95
CA GLN A 338 -8.93 0.61 15.33
C GLN A 338 -8.95 0.28 13.83
N SER A 339 -7.86 0.59 13.11
CA SER A 339 -7.72 0.26 11.68
C SER A 339 -7.82 -1.24 11.44
N GLY A 340 -7.14 -2.07 12.24
CA GLY A 340 -7.12 -3.52 12.08
C GLY A 340 -8.48 -4.16 12.33
N ARG A 341 -9.19 -3.71 13.37
CA ARG A 341 -10.57 -4.14 13.65
C ARG A 341 -11.54 -3.71 12.55
N TRP A 342 -11.44 -2.46 12.10
CA TRP A 342 -12.22 -1.96 10.98
C TRP A 342 -11.98 -2.78 9.71
N PHE A 343 -10.71 -3.03 9.36
CA PHE A 343 -10.36 -3.81 8.17
C PHE A 343 -10.95 -5.22 8.26
N LYS A 344 -10.82 -5.89 9.41
CA LYS A 344 -11.39 -7.21 9.65
C LYS A 344 -12.91 -7.27 9.56
N GLN A 345 -13.58 -6.23 10.03
CA GLN A 345 -15.03 -6.12 9.94
C GLN A 345 -15.52 -5.93 8.49
N ASN A 346 -14.73 -5.27 7.64
CA ASN A 346 -15.14 -4.89 6.28
C ASN A 346 -14.69 -5.90 5.21
N TYR A 347 -13.58 -6.62 5.45
CA TYR A 347 -12.95 -7.45 4.44
C TYR A 347 -12.65 -8.86 4.95
N LYS A 348 -13.27 -9.86 4.28
CA LYS A 348 -13.00 -11.29 4.54
C LYS A 348 -11.65 -11.75 3.99
N VAL A 349 -11.25 -11.19 2.85
CA VAL A 349 -9.97 -11.40 2.16
C VAL A 349 -9.42 -10.03 1.76
N THR A 350 -8.16 -9.95 1.37
CA THR A 350 -7.52 -8.70 0.92
C THR A 350 -8.36 -8.07 -0.22
N PRO A 351 -8.86 -6.84 -0.06
CA PRO A 351 -9.62 -6.17 -1.11
C PRO A 351 -8.69 -5.68 -2.22
N ALA A 352 -9.26 -5.38 -3.38
CA ALA A 352 -8.55 -4.55 -4.34
C ALA A 352 -8.58 -3.09 -3.87
N THR A 353 -7.47 -2.38 -4.02
CA THR A 353 -7.34 -0.95 -3.68
C THR A 353 -6.64 -0.18 -4.78
N SER A 354 -6.80 1.14 -4.77
CA SER A 354 -6.01 2.01 -5.62
C SER A 354 -5.62 3.31 -4.95
N PHE A 355 -4.53 3.88 -5.42
CA PHE A 355 -4.11 5.25 -5.12
C PHE A 355 -3.86 5.95 -6.45
N THR A 356 -4.50 7.09 -6.67
CA THR A 356 -4.29 7.89 -7.86
C THR A 356 -3.70 9.24 -7.52
N VAL A 357 -2.94 9.78 -8.48
CA VAL A 357 -2.61 11.21 -8.55
C VAL A 357 -3.10 11.71 -9.89
N SER A 358 -4.10 12.58 -9.87
CA SER A 358 -4.67 13.22 -11.06
C SER A 358 -3.95 14.52 -11.42
N LYS A 359 -3.36 15.19 -10.42
CA LYS A 359 -2.54 16.38 -10.57
C LYS A 359 -1.35 16.34 -9.60
N ASP A 360 -0.14 16.33 -10.16
CA ASP A 360 1.09 16.38 -9.37
C ASP A 360 1.35 17.80 -8.81
N ILE A 361 2.45 17.96 -8.08
CA ILE A 361 2.95 19.25 -7.56
C ILE A 361 3.06 20.29 -8.69
N GLU A 362 2.92 21.57 -8.34
CA GLU A 362 2.97 22.66 -9.31
C GLU A 362 4.29 22.61 -10.12
N GLY A 363 4.19 22.83 -11.44
CA GLY A 363 5.31 22.67 -12.37
C GLY A 363 5.56 21.24 -12.88
N SER A 364 4.83 20.25 -12.37
CA SER A 364 4.84 18.88 -12.88
C SER A 364 3.53 18.52 -13.59
N ASN A 365 3.62 17.73 -14.67
CA ASN A 365 2.47 17.22 -15.42
C ASN A 365 2.24 15.71 -15.22
N LEU A 366 2.87 15.11 -14.20
CA LEU A 366 2.79 13.67 -13.96
C LEU A 366 1.42 13.26 -13.42
N LYS A 367 0.97 12.06 -13.81
CA LYS A 367 -0.20 11.39 -13.22
C LYS A 367 0.11 9.93 -12.99
N THR A 368 -0.51 9.32 -12.00
CA THR A 368 -0.28 7.90 -11.76
C THR A 368 -1.50 7.21 -11.17
N VAL A 369 -1.58 5.90 -11.41
CA VAL A 369 -2.39 4.99 -10.61
C VAL A 369 -1.54 3.83 -10.14
N TRP A 370 -1.63 3.55 -8.85
CA TRP A 370 -1.30 2.25 -8.26
C TRP A 370 -2.59 1.48 -8.07
N TYR A 371 -2.64 0.26 -8.57
CA TYR A 371 -3.73 -0.68 -8.31
C TYR A 371 -3.16 -1.94 -7.68
N ASN A 372 -3.75 -2.37 -6.57
CA ASN A 372 -3.37 -3.59 -5.88
C ASN A 372 -4.57 -4.52 -5.79
N SER A 373 -4.32 -5.81 -5.91
CA SER A 373 -5.25 -6.88 -5.62
C SER A 373 -4.54 -7.99 -4.87
N ARG A 374 -5.26 -9.04 -4.50
CA ARG A 374 -4.65 -10.25 -3.91
C ARG A 374 -3.88 -11.12 -4.91
N TYR A 375 -3.84 -10.76 -6.20
CA TYR A 375 -3.17 -11.54 -7.25
C TYR A 375 -2.04 -10.77 -7.94
N TYR A 376 -2.12 -9.45 -8.00
CA TYR A 376 -1.09 -8.63 -8.61
C TYR A 376 -1.17 -7.18 -8.13
N ARG A 377 -0.10 -6.43 -8.36
CA ARG A 377 -0.09 -4.98 -8.37
C ARG A 377 0.31 -4.46 -9.74
N VAL A 378 -0.09 -3.23 -10.06
CA VAL A 378 0.38 -2.51 -11.24
C VAL A 378 0.55 -1.03 -10.94
N ASN A 379 1.59 -0.42 -11.52
CA ASN A 379 1.71 1.02 -11.61
C ASN A 379 1.75 1.50 -13.06
N MET A 380 0.92 2.51 -13.34
CA MET A 380 0.90 3.26 -14.58
C MET A 380 1.28 4.70 -14.28
N LEU A 381 2.28 5.22 -15.01
CA LEU A 381 2.74 6.59 -14.91
C LEU A 381 2.53 7.27 -16.27
N TRP A 382 1.85 8.41 -16.26
CA TRP A 382 1.79 9.32 -17.39
C TRP A 382 2.87 10.37 -17.23
N GLU A 383 3.82 10.36 -18.17
CA GLU A 383 4.99 11.23 -18.20
C GLU A 383 5.25 11.69 -19.63
N ALA A 384 5.55 12.98 -19.82
CA ALA A 384 5.74 13.59 -21.15
C ALA A 384 4.62 13.24 -22.16
N ASP A 385 3.38 13.29 -21.68
CA ASP A 385 2.15 12.97 -22.41
C ASP A 385 2.06 11.51 -22.91
N GLY A 386 2.98 10.62 -22.51
CA GLY A 386 2.95 9.20 -22.82
C GLY A 386 2.62 8.34 -21.60
N LEU A 387 2.28 7.07 -21.82
CA LEU A 387 2.04 6.08 -20.77
C LEU A 387 3.24 5.14 -20.64
N ARG A 388 3.78 5.04 -19.42
CA ARG A 388 4.71 3.99 -18.99
C ARG A 388 4.06 3.12 -17.92
N ILE A 389 3.80 1.86 -18.24
CA ILE A 389 3.53 0.84 -17.21
C ILE A 389 4.89 0.44 -16.66
N ARG A 390 5.22 0.92 -15.45
CA ARG A 390 6.56 0.75 -14.87
C ARG A 390 6.65 -0.36 -13.84
N ASP A 391 5.52 -0.88 -13.36
CA ASP A 391 5.50 -1.95 -12.37
C ASP A 391 4.34 -2.90 -12.66
N ILE A 392 4.63 -4.20 -12.73
CA ILE A 392 3.65 -5.28 -12.60
C ILE A 392 4.34 -6.41 -11.84
N HIS A 393 3.84 -6.69 -10.63
CA HIS A 393 4.27 -7.84 -9.84
C HIS A 393 3.08 -8.75 -9.55
N LEU A 394 3.33 -10.06 -9.60
CA LEU A 394 2.34 -11.11 -9.40
C LEU A 394 2.51 -11.73 -8.02
N PHE A 395 1.38 -12.11 -7.42
CA PHE A 395 1.29 -12.73 -6.10
C PHE A 395 0.80 -14.17 -6.24
N ASP A 396 1.67 -15.10 -5.85
CA ASP A 396 1.33 -16.51 -5.70
C ASP A 396 1.46 -16.90 -4.23
N GLU A 397 0.34 -17.23 -3.58
CA GLU A 397 0.37 -17.62 -2.17
C GLU A 397 1.14 -18.91 -1.89
N LYS A 398 1.55 -19.63 -2.94
CA LYS A 398 2.45 -20.80 -2.91
C LYS A 398 3.93 -20.45 -3.03
N PHE A 399 4.29 -19.19 -3.29
CA PHE A 399 5.69 -18.75 -3.33
C PHE A 399 6.19 -18.45 -1.90
N PRO A 400 6.99 -19.35 -1.29
CA PRO A 400 7.39 -19.21 0.10
C PRO A 400 8.42 -18.11 0.27
N SER A 401 8.42 -17.45 1.42
CA SER A 401 9.59 -16.70 1.86
C SER A 401 10.75 -17.66 2.17
N VAL A 402 11.99 -17.24 1.89
CA VAL A 402 13.19 -17.95 2.36
C VAL A 402 13.20 -18.14 3.88
N TYR A 403 12.58 -17.21 4.63
CA TYR A 403 12.55 -17.22 6.11
C TYR A 403 11.51 -18.15 6.72
N GLU A 404 10.72 -18.83 5.87
CA GLU A 404 9.80 -19.89 6.31
C GLU A 404 10.59 -21.10 6.84
N LYS A 405 11.74 -21.39 6.24
CA LYS A 405 12.56 -22.56 6.58
C LYS A 405 13.98 -22.21 7.00
N GLN A 406 14.51 -21.07 6.54
CA GLN A 406 15.88 -20.65 6.79
C GLN A 406 15.93 -19.46 7.74
N VAL A 407 17.09 -19.28 8.37
CA VAL A 407 17.40 -18.08 9.14
C VAL A 407 18.24 -17.13 8.29
N ALA A 408 18.07 -15.83 8.49
CA ALA A 408 19.01 -14.85 7.95
C ALA A 408 20.40 -15.10 8.57
N THR A 409 21.41 -15.26 7.73
CA THR A 409 22.81 -15.46 8.17
C THR A 409 23.69 -14.24 7.90
N SER A 410 23.22 -13.31 7.07
CA SER A 410 23.90 -12.07 6.72
C SER A 410 23.26 -10.85 7.38
N ASN A 411 23.87 -9.69 7.19
CA ASN A 411 23.30 -8.40 7.58
C ASN A 411 22.12 -7.98 6.68
N GLU A 412 21.70 -8.80 5.72
CA GLU A 412 20.64 -8.45 4.79
C GLU A 412 19.44 -9.37 4.92
N CYS A 413 18.24 -8.80 4.80
CA CYS A 413 17.05 -9.59 4.53
C CYS A 413 16.27 -9.10 3.32
N THR A 414 15.62 -10.05 2.64
CA THR A 414 14.96 -9.80 1.38
C THR A 414 13.58 -10.42 1.34
N PHE A 415 12.60 -9.61 0.91
CA PHE A 415 11.35 -10.10 0.41
C PHE A 415 11.17 -9.67 -1.04
N PHE A 416 10.77 -10.63 -1.86
CA PHE A 416 10.42 -10.41 -3.25
C PHE A 416 9.06 -11.01 -3.58
N THR A 417 8.52 -10.61 -4.71
CA THR A 417 7.39 -11.25 -5.40
C THR A 417 7.78 -11.53 -6.85
N LEU A 418 6.85 -11.96 -7.70
CA LEU A 418 7.17 -12.42 -9.06
C LEU A 418 7.06 -11.26 -10.06
N PRO A 419 8.18 -10.73 -10.62
CA PRO A 419 8.13 -9.57 -11.50
C PRO A 419 7.64 -9.95 -12.91
N LEU A 420 6.74 -9.14 -13.48
CA LEU A 420 6.42 -9.14 -14.91
C LEU A 420 6.91 -7.85 -15.58
N VAL A 421 6.85 -6.73 -14.86
CA VAL A 421 7.47 -5.46 -15.22
C VAL A 421 8.10 -4.87 -13.96
N ASP A 422 9.41 -4.63 -13.99
CA ASP A 422 10.13 -3.99 -12.88
C ASP A 422 10.97 -2.82 -13.42
N GLY A 423 10.36 -1.63 -13.41
CA GLY A 423 10.95 -0.42 -13.93
C GLY A 423 12.14 0.06 -13.10
N TYR A 424 12.24 -0.31 -11.82
CA TYR A 424 13.34 0.14 -10.97
C TYR A 424 14.59 -0.72 -11.21
N ILE A 425 14.48 -2.04 -11.03
CA ILE A 425 15.64 -2.95 -11.10
C ILE A 425 16.14 -3.09 -12.54
N TRP A 426 15.25 -2.97 -13.54
CA TRP A 426 15.64 -3.13 -14.94
C TRP A 426 16.10 -1.84 -15.60
N SER A 427 16.13 -0.72 -14.88
CA SER A 427 16.59 0.57 -15.40
C SER A 427 18.07 0.84 -15.09
N LYS A 428 18.65 1.73 -15.90
CA LYS A 428 19.93 2.41 -15.64
C LYS A 428 19.77 3.89 -15.98
N PRO A 429 20.66 4.78 -15.54
CA PRO A 429 20.65 6.18 -15.98
C PRO A 429 20.59 6.26 -17.51
N GLY A 430 19.63 7.06 -18.03
CA GLY A 430 19.36 7.20 -19.46
C GLY A 430 18.63 6.03 -20.15
N ASN A 431 18.40 4.90 -19.45
CA ASN A 431 17.73 3.72 -19.99
C ASN A 431 16.62 3.28 -19.03
N ILE A 432 15.43 3.87 -19.20
CA ILE A 432 14.30 3.68 -18.30
C ILE A 432 13.41 2.53 -18.78
N ALA A 433 13.39 1.46 -18.00
CA ALA A 433 12.58 0.28 -18.23
C ALA A 433 11.09 0.53 -18.01
N GLY A 434 10.26 -0.31 -18.63
CA GLY A 434 8.80 -0.24 -18.57
C GLY A 434 8.16 -0.52 -19.93
N MET A 435 6.85 -0.77 -19.91
CA MET A 435 6.05 -0.95 -21.11
C MET A 435 5.52 0.39 -21.60
N ARG A 436 5.67 0.66 -22.90
CA ARG A 436 5.18 1.89 -23.54
C ARG A 436 4.23 1.59 -24.69
N LEU A 437 3.14 2.36 -24.76
CA LEU A 437 2.17 2.25 -25.84
C LEU A 437 2.74 2.87 -27.12
N LYS A 438 2.67 2.12 -28.22
CA LYS A 438 3.08 2.56 -29.55
C LYS A 438 2.05 2.13 -30.59
N ALA A 439 2.13 2.72 -31.78
CA ALA A 439 1.49 2.20 -32.98
C ALA A 439 2.40 2.32 -34.19
N VAL A 440 2.16 1.49 -35.21
CA VAL A 440 2.80 1.64 -36.52
C VAL A 440 2.03 2.70 -37.31
N LEU A 441 2.64 3.87 -37.50
CA LEU A 441 2.12 4.97 -38.31
C LEU A 441 3.10 5.23 -39.44
N GLU A 442 2.61 5.25 -40.68
CA GLU A 442 3.45 5.47 -41.88
C GLU A 442 4.67 4.51 -41.94
N GLY A 443 4.48 3.26 -41.49
CA GLY A 443 5.53 2.24 -41.46
C GLY A 443 6.55 2.37 -40.33
N LYS A 444 6.36 3.29 -39.38
CA LYS A 444 7.28 3.52 -38.25
C LYS A 444 6.60 3.28 -36.90
N ASP A 445 7.35 2.73 -35.95
CA ASP A 445 6.93 2.62 -34.56
C ASP A 445 6.91 4.03 -33.91
N VAL A 446 5.72 4.53 -33.59
CA VAL A 446 5.51 5.84 -32.96
C VAL A 446 4.96 5.67 -31.55
N LEU A 447 5.56 6.37 -30.58
CA LEU A 447 5.02 6.48 -29.22
C LEU A 447 3.69 7.23 -29.25
N LEU A 448 2.64 6.62 -28.71
CA LEU A 448 1.35 7.27 -28.60
C LEU A 448 1.33 8.21 -27.40
N LYS A 449 0.84 9.42 -27.63
CA LYS A 449 0.62 10.46 -26.64
C LYS A 449 -0.86 10.74 -26.45
N GLY A 450 -1.21 11.34 -25.32
CA GLY A 450 -2.57 11.67 -24.95
C GLY A 450 -2.66 12.80 -23.94
N GLY A 451 -3.89 13.14 -23.58
CA GLY A 451 -4.19 14.11 -22.52
C GLY A 451 -4.19 13.48 -21.13
N ASP A 452 -4.99 14.05 -20.23
CA ASP A 452 -5.09 13.56 -18.86
C ASP A 452 -5.93 12.28 -18.76
N PRO A 453 -5.46 11.25 -18.03
CA PRO A 453 -6.25 10.04 -17.79
C PRO A 453 -7.40 10.33 -16.82
N ILE A 454 -8.53 9.68 -17.04
CA ILE A 454 -9.71 9.75 -16.18
C ILE A 454 -9.84 8.44 -15.40
N PHE A 455 -9.77 8.53 -14.08
CA PHE A 455 -9.86 7.40 -13.14
C PHE A 455 -11.29 7.19 -12.63
N THR A 456 -11.87 6.01 -12.82
CA THR A 456 -13.24 5.70 -12.38
C THR A 456 -13.31 4.34 -11.68
N ASN A 457 -13.90 4.29 -10.49
CA ASN A 457 -14.23 3.02 -9.83
C ASN A 457 -15.47 2.44 -10.52
N THR A 458 -15.39 1.23 -11.06
CA THR A 458 -16.50 0.56 -11.77
C THR A 458 -17.16 -0.55 -10.97
N GLY A 459 -16.64 -0.83 -9.78
CA GLY A 459 -17.15 -1.85 -8.86
C GLY A 459 -16.33 -1.87 -7.58
N LYS A 460 -16.63 -2.82 -6.69
CA LYS A 460 -15.91 -2.96 -5.41
C LYS A 460 -14.44 -3.33 -5.59
N ASN A 461 -14.13 -4.10 -6.63
CA ASN A 461 -12.79 -4.60 -6.91
C ASN A 461 -12.34 -4.27 -8.34
N SER A 462 -12.89 -3.22 -8.95
CA SER A 462 -12.57 -2.88 -10.34
C SER A 462 -12.45 -1.39 -10.55
N MET A 463 -11.48 -1.03 -11.38
CA MET A 463 -11.17 0.34 -11.76
C MET A 463 -11.03 0.42 -13.27
N HIS A 464 -11.60 1.48 -13.83
CA HIS A 464 -11.52 1.82 -15.24
C HIS A 464 -10.72 3.11 -15.42
N ILE A 465 -9.91 3.15 -16.47
CA ILE A 465 -9.09 4.29 -16.86
C ILE A 465 -9.37 4.59 -18.32
N SER A 466 -9.84 5.79 -18.60
CA SER A 466 -9.98 6.30 -19.95
C SER A 466 -8.88 7.31 -20.20
N TRP A 467 -8.00 7.04 -21.16
CA TRP A 467 -6.93 7.94 -21.56
C TRP A 467 -7.14 8.46 -22.98
N PRO A 468 -7.59 9.71 -23.16
CA PRO A 468 -7.80 10.29 -24.49
C PRO A 468 -6.46 10.48 -25.21
N LEU A 469 -6.37 10.01 -26.45
CA LEU A 469 -5.14 10.07 -27.25
C LEU A 469 -5.14 11.32 -28.15
N THR A 470 -3.94 11.85 -28.39
CA THR A 470 -3.71 13.01 -29.26
C THR A 470 -2.89 12.66 -30.49
N THR A 471 -2.04 11.63 -30.42
CA THR A 471 -1.31 11.12 -31.60
C THR A 471 -2.21 10.40 -32.58
N VAL A 472 -3.29 9.78 -32.10
CA VAL A 472 -4.29 9.08 -32.91
C VAL A 472 -5.68 9.41 -32.38
N ASN A 473 -6.70 9.29 -33.24
CA ASN A 473 -8.08 9.53 -32.83
C ASN A 473 -8.55 8.42 -31.89
N GLY A 474 -9.18 8.78 -30.78
CA GLY A 474 -9.80 7.84 -29.85
C GLY A 474 -9.21 7.91 -28.44
N SER A 475 -9.45 6.84 -27.67
CA SER A 475 -8.98 6.71 -26.29
C SER A 475 -8.45 5.30 -26.03
N LEU A 476 -7.45 5.19 -25.17
CA LEU A 476 -7.05 3.91 -24.59
C LEU A 476 -7.90 3.68 -23.33
N GLU A 477 -8.65 2.59 -23.34
CA GLU A 477 -9.52 2.16 -22.25
C GLU A 477 -8.85 1.00 -21.51
N ILE A 478 -8.65 1.15 -20.20
CA ILE A 478 -7.99 0.15 -19.36
C ILE A 478 -8.91 -0.25 -18.22
N ASP A 479 -9.22 -1.54 -18.13
CA ASP A 479 -9.98 -2.14 -17.04
C ASP A 479 -9.06 -2.99 -16.17
N LEU A 480 -9.02 -2.66 -14.88
CA LEU A 480 -8.30 -3.38 -13.83
C LEU A 480 -9.31 -4.11 -12.95
N THR A 481 -9.11 -5.41 -12.77
CA THR A 481 -9.91 -6.27 -11.89
C THR A 481 -8.99 -7.07 -10.98
N GLU A 482 -9.51 -7.88 -10.05
CA GLU A 482 -8.62 -8.68 -9.18
C GLU A 482 -7.64 -9.57 -9.95
N LYS A 483 -8.01 -10.07 -11.14
CA LYS A 483 -7.22 -11.08 -11.86
C LYS A 483 -6.80 -10.67 -13.26
N GLN A 484 -7.31 -9.56 -13.79
CA GLN A 484 -7.14 -9.24 -15.20
C GLN A 484 -6.78 -7.77 -15.39
N LEU A 485 -5.83 -7.55 -16.29
CA LEU A 485 -5.57 -6.29 -16.97
C LEU A 485 -6.15 -6.40 -18.37
N LYS A 486 -7.16 -5.59 -18.67
CA LYS A 486 -7.76 -5.49 -19.99
C LYS A 486 -7.50 -4.10 -20.57
N ILE A 487 -7.08 -4.05 -21.83
CA ILE A 487 -6.77 -2.82 -22.54
C ILE A 487 -7.47 -2.86 -23.89
N LYS A 488 -8.14 -1.77 -24.26
CA LYS A 488 -8.81 -1.62 -25.55
C LYS A 488 -8.51 -0.26 -26.14
N LEU A 489 -8.18 -0.21 -27.43
CA LEU A 489 -8.18 1.07 -28.15
C LEU A 489 -9.59 1.34 -28.68
N LYS A 490 -10.24 2.39 -28.19
CA LYS A 490 -11.55 2.83 -28.66
C LYS A 490 -11.38 3.91 -29.72
N SER A 491 -11.44 3.51 -30.98
CA SER A 491 -11.39 4.42 -32.12
C SER A 491 -12.34 3.99 -33.23
N LYS A 492 -12.70 4.93 -34.11
CA LYS A 492 -13.36 4.63 -35.39
C LYS A 492 -12.37 4.13 -36.44
N THR A 493 -11.09 4.46 -36.27
CA THR A 493 -10.00 4.05 -37.16
C THR A 493 -9.25 2.89 -36.51
N ALA A 494 -9.00 1.82 -37.27
CA ALA A 494 -8.15 0.73 -36.80
C ALA A 494 -6.68 1.16 -36.84
N TYR A 495 -5.95 0.88 -35.76
CA TYR A 495 -4.52 1.17 -35.66
C TYR A 495 -3.76 -0.10 -35.29
N ASN A 496 -2.58 -0.29 -35.86
CA ASN A 496 -1.67 -1.36 -35.42
C ASN A 496 -0.91 -0.91 -34.16
N TRP A 497 -1.59 -0.93 -33.02
CA TRP A 497 -1.04 -0.53 -31.73
C TRP A 497 -0.53 -1.73 -30.93
N PHE A 498 0.43 -1.48 -30.03
CA PHE A 498 1.04 -2.52 -29.19
C PHE A 498 1.76 -1.89 -28.00
N PHE A 499 2.16 -2.72 -27.03
CA PHE A 499 3.08 -2.34 -25.97
C PHE A 499 4.44 -2.99 -26.16
N ASP A 500 5.52 -2.22 -26.11
CA ASP A 500 6.89 -2.74 -26.04
C ASP A 500 7.41 -2.62 -24.61
N LEU A 501 7.90 -3.73 -24.04
CA LEU A 501 8.70 -3.71 -22.82
C LEU A 501 10.15 -3.42 -23.17
N SER A 502 10.73 -2.35 -22.63
CA SER A 502 12.17 -2.08 -22.68
C SER A 502 12.83 -2.34 -21.33
N ALA A 503 14.10 -2.72 -21.35
CA ALA A 503 14.96 -2.82 -20.18
C ALA A 503 16.36 -2.28 -20.51
N ALA A 504 17.12 -1.88 -19.50
CA ALA A 504 18.50 -1.44 -19.67
C ALA A 504 19.39 -2.61 -20.13
N PRO A 505 20.43 -2.34 -20.95
CA PRO A 505 21.37 -3.37 -21.38
C PRO A 505 21.99 -4.13 -20.19
N GLY A 506 21.95 -5.46 -20.26
CA GLY A 506 22.47 -6.36 -19.22
C GLY A 506 21.58 -6.51 -17.99
N ALA A 507 20.37 -5.95 -17.97
CA ALA A 507 19.40 -6.22 -16.91
C ALA A 507 19.11 -7.72 -16.81
N GLN A 508 19.05 -8.25 -15.58
CA GLN A 508 18.67 -9.63 -15.32
C GLN A 508 17.14 -9.72 -15.36
N LEU A 509 16.61 -10.41 -16.37
CA LEU A 509 15.17 -10.51 -16.63
C LEU A 509 14.68 -11.93 -16.35
N PRO A 510 13.44 -12.10 -15.88
CA PRO A 510 12.93 -13.42 -15.51
C PRO A 510 12.54 -14.28 -16.72
N PHE A 511 12.44 -13.72 -17.93
CA PHE A 511 11.89 -14.38 -19.12
C PHE A 511 12.81 -15.49 -19.64
N LYS A 512 12.33 -16.74 -19.61
CA LYS A 512 13.00 -17.92 -20.16
C LYS A 512 12.55 -18.26 -21.57
N ASN A 513 11.25 -18.12 -21.84
CA ASN A 513 10.68 -18.34 -23.17
C ASN A 513 9.56 -17.33 -23.43
N ILE A 514 9.52 -16.81 -24.65
CA ILE A 514 8.52 -15.83 -25.11
C ILE A 514 7.84 -16.45 -26.32
N SER A 515 6.59 -16.83 -26.17
CA SER A 515 5.77 -17.43 -27.23
C SER A 515 4.45 -16.68 -27.38
N PRO A 516 3.78 -16.74 -28.54
CA PRO A 516 2.55 -15.97 -28.80
C PRO A 516 1.48 -16.05 -27.72
N ASN A 517 1.31 -17.22 -27.10
CA ASN A 517 0.26 -17.48 -26.13
C ASN A 517 0.76 -17.61 -24.68
N ARG A 518 2.06 -17.39 -24.42
CA ARG A 518 2.65 -17.62 -23.09
C ARG A 518 4.02 -16.96 -22.93
N LEU A 519 4.21 -16.28 -21.79
CA LEU A 519 5.53 -15.94 -21.24
C LEU A 519 5.89 -16.95 -20.15
N ASP A 520 7.00 -17.66 -20.32
CA ASP A 520 7.59 -18.49 -19.27
C ASP A 520 8.69 -17.72 -18.55
N CYS A 521 8.57 -17.66 -17.23
CA CYS A 521 9.43 -16.87 -16.36
C CYS A 521 10.03 -17.75 -15.26
N ARG A 522 11.18 -17.34 -14.75
CA ARG A 522 11.76 -17.88 -13.52
C ARG A 522 12.37 -16.76 -12.70
N PHE A 523 11.97 -16.66 -11.44
CA PHE A 523 12.53 -15.76 -10.46
C PHE A 523 13.04 -16.60 -9.29
N GLU A 524 14.31 -16.42 -8.94
CA GLU A 524 15.03 -17.32 -8.02
C GLU A 524 14.85 -18.81 -8.42
N THR A 525 14.25 -19.61 -7.54
CA THR A 525 13.96 -21.03 -7.74
C THR A 525 12.54 -21.29 -8.25
N THR A 526 11.72 -20.25 -8.41
CA THR A 526 10.28 -20.37 -8.71
C THR A 526 10.01 -20.08 -10.18
N ASN A 527 9.40 -21.05 -10.87
CA ASN A 527 8.90 -20.87 -12.24
C ASN A 527 7.48 -20.30 -12.20
N TYR A 528 7.14 -19.43 -13.13
CA TYR A 528 5.78 -18.92 -13.30
C TYR A 528 5.55 -18.58 -14.76
N ASN A 529 4.29 -18.35 -15.13
CA ASN A 529 3.96 -17.92 -16.48
C ASN A 529 2.78 -16.97 -16.51
N VAL A 530 2.71 -16.19 -17.57
CA VAL A 530 1.62 -15.26 -17.88
C VAL A 530 1.08 -15.61 -19.25
N LYS A 531 -0.25 -15.65 -19.37
CA LYS A 531 -0.95 -15.98 -20.61
C LYS A 531 -1.88 -14.83 -21.01
N PRO A 532 -1.92 -14.47 -22.30
CA PRO A 532 -2.97 -13.60 -22.79
C PRO A 532 -4.27 -14.42 -22.91
N ILE A 533 -5.39 -13.86 -22.44
CA ILE A 533 -6.73 -14.32 -22.82
C ILE A 533 -7.06 -13.80 -24.23
N LYS A 534 -6.62 -12.58 -24.54
CA LYS A 534 -6.66 -11.96 -25.86
C LYS A 534 -5.36 -11.22 -26.13
N GLY A 535 -4.90 -11.29 -27.38
CA GLY A 535 -3.62 -10.73 -27.81
C GLY A 535 -2.49 -11.75 -27.77
N THR A 536 -1.30 -11.33 -28.15
CA THR A 536 -0.13 -12.21 -28.25
C THR A 536 1.16 -11.55 -27.77
N PHE A 537 2.10 -12.36 -27.29
CA PHE A 537 3.48 -11.93 -27.08
C PHE A 537 4.34 -12.18 -28.32
N SER A 538 5.28 -11.29 -28.60
CA SER A 538 6.33 -11.55 -29.59
C SER A 538 7.65 -10.95 -29.14
N LYS A 539 8.75 -11.36 -29.78
CA LYS A 539 10.07 -10.77 -29.54
C LYS A 539 10.47 -9.96 -30.78
N PRO A 540 10.35 -8.62 -30.76
CA PRO A 540 10.72 -7.79 -31.90
C PRO A 540 12.25 -7.62 -31.98
N ASP A 541 12.77 -7.33 -33.18
CA ASP A 541 14.21 -7.11 -33.41
C ASP A 541 14.70 -5.72 -32.93
N ASN A 542 13.78 -4.87 -32.44
CA ASN A 542 14.02 -3.47 -32.07
C ASN A 542 14.59 -3.26 -30.64
N ARG A 543 15.31 -4.25 -30.10
CA ARG A 543 15.86 -4.30 -28.72
C ARG A 543 14.82 -4.30 -27.59
N SER A 544 13.52 -4.36 -27.89
CA SER A 544 12.52 -4.58 -26.83
C SER A 544 12.65 -6.01 -26.30
N VAL A 545 12.37 -6.18 -25.01
CA VAL A 545 12.39 -7.48 -24.34
C VAL A 545 11.31 -8.38 -24.92
N PHE A 546 10.08 -7.88 -24.97
CA PHE A 546 8.96 -8.47 -25.70
C PHE A 546 7.99 -7.36 -26.14
N ARG A 547 7.14 -7.70 -27.11
CA ARG A 547 6.00 -6.91 -27.58
C ARG A 547 4.71 -7.63 -27.21
N LEU A 548 3.73 -6.83 -26.81
CA LEU A 548 2.36 -7.26 -26.55
C LEU A 548 1.43 -6.68 -27.62
N ASN A 549 0.87 -7.55 -28.45
CA ASN A 549 -0.02 -7.17 -29.53
C ASN A 549 -1.48 -7.46 -29.14
N PRO A 550 -2.42 -6.57 -29.46
CA PRO A 550 -3.84 -6.81 -29.26
C PRO A 550 -4.37 -7.84 -30.27
N GLN A 551 -5.51 -8.45 -29.92
CA GLN A 551 -6.33 -9.23 -30.84
C GLN A 551 -7.67 -8.51 -31.00
N VAL A 552 -8.00 -8.09 -32.23
CA VAL A 552 -9.24 -7.35 -32.53
C VAL A 552 -9.38 -6.12 -31.61
N ASP A 553 -8.32 -5.28 -31.58
CA ASP A 553 -8.20 -4.07 -30.75
C ASP A 553 -8.32 -4.26 -29.23
N GLU A 554 -8.22 -5.49 -28.74
CA GLU A 554 -8.31 -5.81 -27.33
C GLU A 554 -7.14 -6.68 -26.87
N LEU A 555 -6.57 -6.32 -25.74
CA LEU A 555 -5.55 -7.09 -25.03
C LEU A 555 -6.09 -7.43 -23.65
N VAL A 556 -6.03 -8.69 -23.26
CA VAL A 556 -6.46 -9.14 -21.93
C VAL A 556 -5.41 -10.10 -21.39
N LEU A 557 -4.78 -9.74 -20.27
CA LEU A 557 -3.86 -10.60 -19.54
C LEU A 557 -4.56 -11.24 -18.34
N ASN A 558 -4.35 -12.55 -18.16
CA ASN A 558 -4.68 -13.20 -16.90
C ASN A 558 -3.48 -13.10 -15.95
N LEU A 559 -3.64 -12.32 -14.89
CA LEU A 559 -2.64 -12.09 -13.84
C LEU A 559 -2.95 -12.84 -12.54
N GLY A 560 -4.08 -13.57 -12.49
CA GLY A 560 -4.51 -14.34 -11.32
C GLY A 560 -4.28 -15.86 -11.41
N ASP A 561 -3.95 -16.38 -12.59
CA ASP A 561 -3.60 -17.79 -12.81
C ASP A 561 -2.13 -17.91 -13.22
N VAL A 562 -1.26 -17.76 -12.21
CA VAL A 562 0.18 -17.95 -12.37
C VAL A 562 0.51 -19.41 -12.06
N VAL A 563 0.83 -20.19 -13.09
CA VAL A 563 1.14 -21.61 -12.91
C VAL A 563 2.59 -21.75 -12.45
N THR A 564 2.78 -21.98 -11.15
CA THR A 564 3.98 -22.51 -10.53
C THR A 564 3.98 -24.04 -10.67
N LYS A 565 4.69 -24.58 -11.66
CA LYS A 565 5.01 -26.01 -11.73
C LYS A 565 6.42 -26.27 -11.23
#